data_AF-C5KSA1-F1
#
_entry.id   AF-C5KSA1-F1
#
_cell.length_a   1.000
_cell.length_b   1.000
_cell.length_c   1.000
_cell.angle_alpha   90.00
_cell.angle_beta   90.00
_cell.angle_gamma   90.00
#
_symmetry.space_group_name_H-M   'P 1'
#
loop_
_entity.id
_entity.type
_entity.pdbx_description
1 polymer ?
#
loop_
_entity_poly.entity_id
_entity_poly.type
_entity_poly.pdbx_seq_one_letter_code
_entity_poly.pdbx_strand_id
1 'polypeptide(L)'
;MLRHEIKCIDSDTVAWKAGKDLTLKSVVKKNKKTGATKTVQKERESFFRFFTPLGPDHPIPEIFLDLDSDSESDDDEAEERLQFFMSADFEKADDLRENIIPRAFKYFTGEAADYDSDEDDSESDCEGECDDDSKEADEEAAQKHE
;
A
#
# COMPACT_ATOMS: atom_id res chain seq x y z
N MET A 1 11.43 4.01 -30.71
CA MET A 1 12.14 3.14 -29.75
C MET A 1 11.26 1.92 -29.53
N LEU A 2 11.78 0.70 -29.73
CA LEU A 2 10.99 -0.50 -29.40
C LEU A 2 10.84 -0.54 -27.89
N ARG A 3 9.61 -0.31 -27.38
CA ARG A 3 9.27 -0.74 -26.02
C ARG A 3 9.39 -2.26 -26.05
N HIS A 4 10.29 -2.80 -25.24
CA HIS A 4 10.42 -4.24 -25.13
C HIS A 4 9.14 -4.76 -24.48
N GLU A 5 8.54 -5.78 -25.08
CA GLU A 5 7.41 -6.50 -24.49
C GLU A 5 7.89 -7.16 -23.20
N ILE A 6 7.25 -6.81 -22.07
CA ILE A 6 7.60 -7.35 -20.76
C ILE A 6 6.97 -8.74 -20.66
N LYS A 7 7.80 -9.78 -20.56
CA LYS A 7 7.36 -11.19 -20.57
C LYS A 7 7.19 -11.79 -19.17
N CYS A 8 7.96 -11.31 -18.21
CA CYS A 8 7.88 -11.70 -16.82
C CYS A 8 8.49 -10.60 -15.93
N ILE A 9 8.08 -10.60 -14.66
CA ILE A 9 8.64 -9.78 -13.58
C ILE A 9 8.99 -10.74 -12.45
N ASP A 10 10.28 -10.90 -12.21
CA ASP A 10 10.81 -11.65 -11.08
C ASP A 10 11.01 -10.72 -9.89
N SER A 11 10.70 -11.19 -8.69
CA SER A 11 10.91 -10.44 -7.44
C SER A 11 11.15 -11.35 -6.24
N ASP A 12 11.73 -10.79 -5.19
CA ASP A 12 12.00 -11.50 -3.94
C ASP A 12 10.76 -11.52 -3.05
N THR A 13 10.47 -12.69 -2.46
CA THR A 13 9.37 -12.81 -1.50
C THR A 13 9.67 -12.07 -0.20
N VAL A 14 8.74 -11.21 0.23
CA VAL A 14 8.87 -10.48 1.50
C VAL A 14 8.64 -11.43 2.69
N ALA A 15 9.65 -11.58 3.53
CA ALA A 15 9.57 -12.37 4.76
C ALA A 15 8.85 -11.60 5.88
N TRP A 16 7.51 -11.61 5.85
CA TRP A 16 6.69 -10.92 6.85
C TRP A 16 6.77 -11.56 8.24
N LYS A 17 6.87 -10.71 9.26
CA LYS A 17 6.61 -11.14 10.65
C LYS A 17 5.10 -11.38 10.85
N ALA A 18 4.75 -12.20 11.84
CA ALA A 18 3.36 -12.49 12.17
C ALA A 18 2.53 -11.21 12.36
N GLY A 19 1.42 -11.10 11.62
CA GLY A 19 0.51 -9.96 11.67
C GLY A 19 1.07 -8.65 11.09
N LYS A 20 2.19 -8.70 10.37
CA LYS A 20 2.81 -7.52 9.75
C LYS A 20 2.73 -7.49 8.23
N ASP A 21 2.08 -8.48 7.61
CA ASP A 21 1.83 -8.47 6.18
C ASP A 21 0.93 -7.30 5.78
N LEU A 22 1.52 -6.34 5.06
CA LEU A 22 0.85 -5.13 4.61
C LEU A 22 0.06 -5.33 3.32
N THR A 23 0.19 -6.47 2.66
CA THR A 23 -0.63 -6.84 1.48
C THR A 23 -2.01 -7.36 1.89
N LEU A 24 -2.21 -7.65 3.18
CA LEU A 24 -3.46 -8.15 3.75
C LEU A 24 -4.09 -7.16 4.74
N LYS A 25 -5.42 -7.08 4.76
CA LYS A 25 -6.21 -6.39 5.79
C LYS A 25 -7.04 -7.38 6.59
N SER A 26 -7.06 -7.22 7.91
CA SER A 26 -7.91 -8.01 8.80
C SER A 26 -9.32 -7.43 8.84
N VAL A 27 -10.30 -8.20 8.37
CA VAL A 27 -11.72 -7.84 8.40
C VAL A 27 -12.43 -8.72 9.41
N VAL A 28 -13.01 -8.09 10.42
CA VAL A 28 -13.78 -8.78 11.46
C VAL A 28 -15.20 -9.01 10.96
N LYS A 29 -15.56 -10.26 10.69
CA LYS A 29 -16.91 -10.66 10.26
C LYS A 29 -17.69 -11.21 11.47
N LYS A 30 -18.82 -10.58 11.78
CA LYS A 30 -19.75 -11.06 12.80
C LYS A 30 -20.83 -11.92 12.16
N ASN A 31 -21.00 -13.15 12.64
CA ASN A 31 -22.09 -14.02 12.21
C ASN A 31 -23.42 -13.47 12.72
N LYS A 32 -24.34 -13.16 11.79
CA LYS A 32 -25.65 -12.57 12.10
C LYS A 32 -26.56 -13.51 12.91
N LYS A 33 -26.38 -14.84 12.79
CA LYS A 33 -27.22 -15.84 13.47
C LYS A 33 -26.71 -16.23 14.86
N THR A 34 -25.39 -16.41 15.00
CA THR A 34 -24.79 -16.89 16.26
C THR A 34 -24.13 -15.79 17.08
N GLY A 35 -24.01 -14.57 16.54
CA GLY A 35 -23.31 -13.45 17.19
C GLY A 35 -21.79 -13.61 17.26
N ALA A 36 -21.25 -14.78 16.89
CA ALA A 36 -19.83 -15.10 16.94
C ALA A 36 -19.03 -14.27 15.92
N THR A 37 -17.84 -13.83 16.33
CA THR A 37 -16.98 -12.96 15.55
C THR A 37 -15.79 -13.76 15.01
N LYS A 38 -15.53 -13.68 13.70
CA LYS A 38 -14.37 -14.31 13.05
C LYS A 38 -13.57 -13.26 12.29
N THR A 39 -12.27 -13.20 12.53
CA THR A 39 -11.35 -12.38 11.73
C THR A 39 -11.01 -13.13 10.43
N VAL A 40 -11.17 -12.46 9.30
CA VAL A 40 -10.84 -12.97 7.96
C VAL A 40 -9.86 -12.00 7.33
N GLN A 41 -8.77 -12.50 6.74
CA GLN A 41 -7.85 -11.67 5.96
C GLN A 41 -8.41 -11.49 4.55
N LYS A 42 -8.33 -10.27 4.04
CA LYS A 42 -8.61 -9.92 2.64
C LYS A 42 -7.39 -9.23 2.05
N GLU A 43 -7.16 -9.38 0.76
CA GLU A 43 -6.15 -8.58 0.07
C GLU A 43 -6.46 -7.08 0.16
N ARG A 44 -5.40 -6.26 0.10
CA ARG A 44 -5.45 -4.80 0.03
C ARG A 44 -4.38 -4.28 -0.92
N GLU A 45 -4.55 -3.04 -1.35
CA GLU A 45 -3.47 -2.31 -2.01
C GLU A 45 -2.34 -2.01 -1.02
N SER A 46 -1.12 -2.17 -1.52
CA SER A 46 0.12 -1.97 -0.79
C SER A 46 1.26 -1.78 -1.78
N PHE A 47 2.19 -0.88 -1.46
CA PHE A 47 3.44 -0.74 -2.22
C PHE A 47 4.19 -2.07 -2.35
N PHE A 48 4.13 -2.92 -1.31
CA PHE A 48 4.83 -4.20 -1.29
C PHE A 48 4.31 -5.24 -2.28
N ARG A 49 3.19 -4.97 -2.98
CA ARG A 49 2.77 -5.79 -4.12
C ARG A 49 3.73 -5.70 -5.30
N PHE A 50 4.59 -4.68 -5.32
CA PHE A 50 5.72 -4.57 -6.26
C PHE A 50 6.69 -5.76 -6.15
N PHE A 51 6.71 -6.45 -5.00
CA PHE A 51 7.51 -7.66 -4.77
C PHE A 51 6.71 -8.96 -4.98
N THR A 52 5.64 -8.87 -5.77
CA THR A 52 4.88 -10.05 -6.21
C THR A 52 5.31 -10.37 -7.65
N PRO A 53 5.82 -11.58 -7.93
CA PRO A 53 6.21 -11.94 -9.28
C PRO A 53 4.98 -12.01 -10.20
N LEU A 54 5.13 -11.55 -11.45
CA LEU A 54 4.09 -11.51 -12.46
C LEU A 54 4.59 -12.15 -13.76
N GLY A 55 3.76 -12.96 -14.41
CA GLY A 55 4.09 -13.63 -15.66
C GLY A 55 3.20 -14.84 -15.91
N PRO A 56 3.33 -15.50 -17.07
CA PRO A 56 2.48 -16.63 -17.45
C PRO A 56 2.58 -17.82 -16.47
N ASP A 57 3.72 -17.97 -15.79
CA ASP A 57 3.95 -19.03 -14.81
C ASP A 57 3.57 -18.63 -13.37
N HIS A 58 3.07 -17.41 -13.16
CA HIS A 58 2.70 -16.88 -11.84
C HIS A 58 1.21 -16.61 -11.73
N PRO A 59 0.59 -16.93 -10.57
CA PRO A 59 -0.82 -16.61 -10.37
C PRO A 59 -1.01 -15.10 -10.32
N ILE A 60 -2.02 -14.60 -11.04
CA ILE A 60 -2.46 -13.21 -10.92
C ILE A 60 -3.08 -13.03 -9.52
N PRO A 61 -2.57 -12.09 -8.69
CA PRO A 61 -3.17 -11.83 -7.38
C PRO A 61 -4.66 -11.49 -7.44
N GLU A 62 -5.43 -11.96 -6.45
CA GLU A 62 -6.90 -11.82 -6.47
C GLU A 62 -7.37 -10.37 -6.49
N ILE A 63 -6.62 -9.40 -5.95
CA ILE A 63 -7.03 -7.98 -6.07
C ILE A 63 -7.11 -7.48 -7.52
N PHE A 64 -6.34 -8.10 -8.41
CA PHE A 64 -6.23 -7.70 -9.81
C PHE A 64 -7.29 -8.39 -10.68
N LEU A 65 -7.98 -9.37 -10.11
CA LEU A 65 -9.13 -10.07 -10.67
C LEU A 65 -10.34 -9.50 -9.95
N ASP A 66 -11.07 -8.57 -10.58
CA ASP A 66 -12.23 -7.94 -9.96
C ASP A 66 -13.14 -8.99 -9.29
N LEU A 67 -13.35 -8.83 -7.99
CA LEU A 67 -13.89 -9.79 -7.02
C LEU A 67 -15.33 -10.29 -7.29
N ASP A 68 -15.95 -9.86 -8.40
CA ASP A 68 -17.35 -10.09 -8.75
C ASP A 68 -17.55 -10.84 -10.09
N SER A 69 -16.48 -11.30 -10.75
CA SER A 69 -16.61 -12.11 -11.97
C SER A 69 -16.83 -13.59 -11.64
N ASP A 70 -18.06 -13.96 -11.30
CA ASP A 70 -18.63 -15.30 -11.56
C ASP A 70 -18.79 -15.56 -13.08
N SER A 71 -18.35 -14.62 -13.93
CA SER A 71 -18.21 -14.82 -15.37
C SER A 71 -16.86 -15.46 -15.62
N GLU A 72 -16.88 -16.63 -16.26
CA GLU A 72 -15.73 -17.26 -16.91
C GLU A 72 -15.06 -16.19 -17.80
N SER A 73 -14.06 -15.49 -17.26
CA SER A 73 -13.27 -14.54 -18.05
C SER A 73 -12.50 -15.36 -19.06
N ASP A 74 -12.73 -15.10 -20.36
CA ASP A 74 -12.00 -15.76 -21.43
C ASP A 74 -10.49 -15.60 -21.18
N ASP A 75 -9.71 -16.66 -21.44
CA ASP A 75 -8.26 -16.69 -21.18
C ASP A 75 -7.53 -15.47 -21.79
N ASP A 76 -8.01 -14.97 -22.93
CA ASP A 76 -7.47 -13.78 -23.61
C ASP A 76 -7.61 -12.49 -22.75
N GLU A 77 -8.73 -12.31 -22.04
CA GLU A 77 -8.95 -11.13 -21.18
C GLU A 77 -8.05 -11.17 -19.92
N ALA A 78 -7.77 -12.37 -19.41
CA ALA A 78 -6.85 -12.55 -18.29
C ALA A 78 -5.40 -12.22 -18.68
N GLU A 79 -4.97 -12.59 -19.89
CA GLU A 79 -3.63 -12.28 -20.40
C GLU A 79 -3.45 -10.77 -20.64
N GLU A 80 -4.44 -10.09 -21.24
CA GLU A 80 -4.41 -8.64 -21.42
C GLU A 80 -4.32 -7.88 -20.08
N ARG A 81 -5.07 -8.34 -19.06
CA ARG A 81 -5.00 -7.78 -17.71
C ARG A 81 -3.63 -7.98 -17.08
N LEU A 82 -3.07 -9.19 -17.17
CA LEU A 82 -1.73 -9.47 -16.68
C LEU A 82 -0.69 -8.56 -17.34
N GLN A 83 -0.77 -8.39 -18.67
CA GLN A 83 0.12 -7.50 -19.41
C GLN A 83 -0.03 -6.04 -18.97
N PHE A 84 -1.25 -5.59 -18.66
CA PHE A 84 -1.50 -4.26 -18.12
C PHE A 84 -0.79 -4.06 -16.77
N PHE A 85 -0.95 -4.99 -15.81
CA PHE A 85 -0.29 -4.89 -14.50
C PHE A 85 1.23 -4.96 -14.61
N MET A 86 1.77 -5.84 -15.46
CA MET A 86 3.21 -5.91 -15.71
C MET A 86 3.76 -4.62 -16.31
N SER A 87 3.01 -4.00 -17.23
CA SER A 87 3.40 -2.71 -17.81
C SER A 87 3.41 -1.60 -16.77
N ALA A 88 2.42 -1.56 -15.88
CA ALA A 88 2.34 -0.60 -14.79
C ALA A 88 3.46 -0.80 -13.74
N ASP A 89 3.82 -2.04 -13.40
CA ASP A 89 4.94 -2.30 -12.49
C ASP A 89 6.29 -1.98 -13.11
N PHE A 90 6.46 -2.24 -14.41
CA PHE A 90 7.66 -1.82 -15.13
C PHE A 90 7.81 -0.29 -15.16
N GLU A 91 6.74 0.47 -15.40
CA GLU A 91 6.78 1.93 -15.37
C GLU A 91 7.23 2.45 -14.01
N LYS A 92 6.68 1.92 -12.91
CA LYS A 92 7.15 2.25 -11.54
C LYS A 92 8.62 1.91 -11.34
N ALA A 93 9.08 0.77 -11.85
CA ALA A 93 10.47 0.35 -11.75
C ALA A 93 11.42 1.25 -12.57
N ASP A 94 10.99 1.65 -13.77
CA ASP A 94 11.72 2.57 -14.65
C ASP A 94 11.81 3.96 -14.00
N ASP A 95 10.73 4.47 -13.41
CA ASP A 95 10.75 5.70 -12.62
C ASP A 95 11.66 5.61 -11.41
N LEU A 96 11.64 4.50 -10.68
CA LEU A 96 12.57 4.28 -9.58
C LEU A 96 14.03 4.36 -10.08
N ARG A 97 14.32 3.72 -11.20
CA ARG A 97 15.66 3.59 -11.78
C ARG A 97 16.19 4.88 -12.40
N GLU A 98 15.40 5.52 -13.27
CA GLU A 98 15.83 6.64 -14.12
C GLU A 98 15.51 8.00 -13.47
N ASN A 99 14.51 8.06 -12.59
CA ASN A 99 14.04 9.30 -11.97
C ASN A 99 14.40 9.39 -10.48
N ILE A 100 13.88 8.49 -9.65
CA ILE A 100 13.95 8.60 -8.18
C ILE A 100 15.36 8.33 -7.66
N ILE A 101 15.98 7.19 -7.99
CA ILE A 101 17.30 6.82 -7.46
C ILE A 101 18.38 7.87 -7.81
N PRO A 102 18.52 8.34 -9.07
CA PRO A 102 19.55 9.31 -9.41
C PRO A 102 19.36 10.69 -8.77
N ARG A 103 18.11 11.04 -8.39
CA ARG A 103 17.74 12.34 -7.83
C ARG A 103 17.15 12.23 -6.43
N ALA A 104 17.48 11.16 -5.69
CA ALA A 104 16.83 10.83 -4.42
C ALA A 104 16.87 11.99 -3.41
N PHE A 105 17.98 12.74 -3.36
CA PHE A 105 18.10 13.92 -2.51
C PHE A 105 17.07 15.01 -2.85
N LYS A 106 16.82 15.26 -4.14
CA LYS A 106 15.84 16.27 -4.58
C LYS A 106 14.40 15.82 -4.34
N TYR A 107 14.11 14.52 -4.48
CA TYR A 107 12.82 13.98 -4.07
C TYR A 107 12.62 14.06 -2.56
N PHE A 108 13.68 13.85 -1.78
CA PHE A 108 13.65 14.02 -0.33
C PHE A 108 13.43 15.48 0.10
N THR A 109 14.06 16.46 -0.57
CA THR A 109 13.87 17.89 -0.26
C THR A 109 12.62 18.49 -0.90
N GLY A 110 11.95 17.78 -1.81
CA GLY A 110 10.79 18.27 -2.56
C GLY A 110 11.15 19.07 -3.82
N GLU A 111 12.42 19.35 -4.07
CA GLU A 111 12.90 20.09 -5.26
C GLU A 111 12.67 19.36 -6.60
N ALA A 112 12.46 18.04 -6.56
CA ALA A 112 12.12 17.25 -7.74
C ALA A 112 10.62 17.16 -8.01
N ALA A 113 9.77 17.68 -7.12
CA ALA A 113 8.37 17.89 -7.47
C ALA A 113 8.34 19.01 -8.50
N ASP A 114 7.87 18.72 -9.71
CA ASP A 114 7.53 19.79 -10.66
C ASP A 114 6.43 20.63 -10.00
N TYR A 115 6.80 21.82 -9.52
CA TYR A 115 5.88 22.86 -9.04
C TYR A 115 5.04 23.46 -10.19
N ASP A 116 4.76 22.69 -11.25
CA ASP A 116 3.92 23.09 -12.39
C ASP A 116 2.43 22.76 -12.13
N SER A 117 2.09 22.42 -10.88
CA SER A 117 0.72 22.58 -10.39
C SER A 117 0.63 23.94 -9.72
N ASP A 118 0.14 24.92 -10.47
CA ASP A 118 -0.33 26.22 -10.00
C ASP A 118 -1.41 26.08 -8.90
N GLU A 119 -1.05 25.60 -7.71
CA GLU A 119 -1.79 25.84 -6.47
C GLU A 119 -0.85 26.51 -5.48
N ASP A 120 -0.75 27.82 -5.67
CA ASP A 120 -0.57 28.81 -4.63
C ASP A 120 -1.59 28.57 -3.50
N ASP A 121 -1.28 27.66 -2.57
CA ASP A 121 -1.88 27.64 -1.24
C ASP A 121 -0.83 28.12 -0.23
N SER A 122 -0.51 29.41 -0.38
CA SER A 122 0.26 30.18 0.57
C SER A 122 -0.58 30.52 1.80
N GLU A 123 -0.92 29.55 2.64
CA GLU A 123 -1.42 29.87 3.99
C GLU A 123 -0.65 29.04 5.03
N SER A 124 0.64 29.39 5.12
CA SER A 124 1.44 29.20 6.32
C SER A 124 0.90 30.11 7.43
N ASP A 125 -0.25 29.78 8.01
CA ASP A 125 -0.70 30.38 9.27
C ASP A 125 -0.15 29.57 10.44
N CYS A 126 1.13 29.80 10.72
CA CYS A 126 1.80 29.35 11.94
C CYS A 126 1.50 30.34 13.07
N GLU A 127 0.27 30.34 13.59
CA GLU A 127 -0.05 31.01 14.85
C GLU A 127 0.04 29.96 15.97
N GLY A 128 1.18 29.98 16.65
CA GLY A 128 1.41 29.16 17.82
C GLY A 128 0.59 29.64 19.01
N GLU A 129 -0.22 28.76 19.58
CA GLU A 129 -0.52 28.77 21.01
C GLU A 129 -0.20 27.40 21.59
N CYS A 130 1.01 27.31 22.14
CA CYS A 130 1.34 26.36 23.18
C CYS A 130 0.62 26.78 24.46
N ASP A 131 -0.55 26.20 24.72
CA ASP A 131 -1.15 26.22 26.06
C ASP A 131 -0.82 24.91 26.78
N ASP A 132 0.23 24.99 27.57
CA ASP A 132 0.57 24.08 28.66
C ASP A 132 -0.39 24.35 29.82
N ASP A 133 -1.39 23.49 30.03
CA ASP A 133 -2.00 23.35 31.35
C ASP A 133 -1.97 21.90 31.82
N SER A 134 -0.78 21.55 32.29
CA SER A 134 -0.50 20.37 33.09
C SER A 134 -1.14 20.48 34.48
N LYS A 135 -2.40 20.02 34.69
CA LYS A 135 -2.93 19.74 36.05
C LYS A 135 -3.92 18.59 36.12
N GLU A 136 -3.44 17.39 36.45
CA GLU A 136 -4.22 16.36 37.15
C GLU A 136 -3.24 15.51 37.98
N ALA A 137 -3.09 15.86 39.27
CA ALA A 137 -2.44 15.00 40.26
C ALA A 137 -2.95 15.36 41.66
N ASP A 138 -4.07 14.74 42.04
CA ASP A 138 -4.55 14.53 43.42
C ASP A 138 -5.87 13.70 43.30
N GLU A 139 -6.19 12.63 44.01
CA GLU A 139 -5.64 12.00 45.21
C GLU A 139 -6.01 10.49 45.24
N GLU A 140 -5.11 9.72 45.88
CA GLU A 140 -5.40 8.69 46.88
C GLU A 140 -6.13 7.37 46.51
N ALA A 141 -5.36 6.28 46.58
CA ALA A 141 -5.74 5.11 47.38
C ALA A 141 -4.48 4.42 47.91
N ALA A 142 -4.09 4.81 49.13
CA ALA A 142 -3.01 4.21 49.87
C ALA A 142 -3.40 2.83 50.45
N GLN A 143 -2.41 1.93 50.44
CA GLN A 143 -2.11 0.90 51.44
C GLN A 143 -2.98 -0.37 51.51
N LYS A 144 -2.33 -1.52 51.26
CA LYS A 144 -1.82 -2.36 52.37
C LYS A 144 -0.56 -3.11 51.93
N HIS A 145 0.49 -2.91 52.72
CA HIS A 145 1.80 -3.55 52.64
C HIS A 145 1.86 -4.69 53.68
N GLU A 146 2.56 -5.76 53.34
CA GLU A 146 3.04 -6.83 54.24
C GLU A 146 4.27 -6.37 55.04
#